data_AF-A0A6S6YPY6-F1
#
_entry.id   AF-A0A6S6YPY6-F1
#
_cell.length_a   1.000
_cell.length_b   1.000
_cell.length_c   1.000
_cell.angle_alpha   90.00
_cell.angle_beta   90.00
_cell.angle_gamma   90.00
#
_symmetry.space_group_name_H-M   'P 1'
#
loop_
_entity.id
_entity.type
_entity.pdbx_description
1 polymer ?
#
loop_
_entity_poly.entity_id
_entity_poly.type
_entity_poly.pdbx_seq_one_letter_code
_entity_poly.pdbx_strand_id
1 'polypeptide(L)'
;MAFKDPAERALLRFEARRYANRCGNQEGMIERADTLREVCRLTNMPIPATLMEVSEALDARRRLILIAEQRAKTLITDQIAAWSKADEQRRGKLQVTMIDDWTNLTGHMGHLRTWAQRQFMLAQQLEQ
;
A
#
# COMPACT_ATOMS: atom_id res chain seq x y z
N MET A 1 -4.09 -25.57 15.71
CA MET A 1 -4.32 -26.93 15.17
C MET A 1 -3.04 -27.76 15.29
N ALA A 2 -3.08 -28.96 15.88
CA ALA A 2 -1.90 -29.82 15.93
C ALA A 2 -1.83 -30.65 14.65
N PHE A 3 -1.06 -30.19 13.65
CA PHE A 3 -0.75 -30.97 12.45
C PHE A 3 -0.04 -32.27 12.86
N LYS A 4 -0.76 -33.39 12.80
CA LYS A 4 -0.26 -34.70 13.22
C LYS A 4 0.50 -35.41 12.10
N ASP A 5 0.26 -35.06 10.83
CA ASP A 5 0.91 -35.70 9.69
C ASP A 5 2.12 -34.87 9.17
N PRO A 6 3.32 -35.45 9.08
CA PRO A 6 4.46 -34.86 8.37
C PRO A 6 4.14 -34.37 6.94
N ALA A 7 3.26 -35.06 6.21
CA ALA A 7 2.87 -34.67 4.85
C ALA A 7 2.06 -33.37 4.83
N GLU A 8 1.10 -33.21 5.73
CA GLU A 8 0.32 -31.96 5.88
C GLU A 8 1.23 -30.77 6.22
N ARG A 9 2.21 -30.98 7.09
CA ARG A 9 3.20 -29.93 7.43
C ARG A 9 4.05 -29.54 6.22
N ALA A 10 4.44 -30.52 5.40
CA ALA A 10 5.20 -30.25 4.18
C ALA A 10 4.37 -29.47 3.15
N LEU A 11 3.09 -29.82 2.98
CA LEU A 11 2.16 -29.10 2.12
C LEU A 11 2.00 -27.64 2.57
N LEU A 12 1.78 -27.39 3.85
CA LEU A 12 1.62 -26.02 4.37
C LEU A 12 2.87 -25.16 4.18
N ARG A 13 4.06 -25.73 4.39
CA ARG A 13 5.32 -25.02 4.12
C ARG A 13 5.47 -24.68 2.64
N PHE A 14 5.09 -25.61 1.77
CA PHE A 14 5.11 -25.36 0.32
C PHE A 14 4.12 -24.26 -0.09
N GLU A 15 2.90 -24.30 0.44
CA GLU A 15 1.89 -23.25 0.20
C GLU A 15 2.32 -21.90 0.75
N ALA A 16 2.93 -21.86 1.94
CA ALA A 16 3.46 -20.63 2.54
C ALA A 16 4.54 -20.00 1.66
N ARG A 17 5.50 -20.79 1.18
CA ARG A 17 6.53 -20.34 0.23
C ARG A 17 5.92 -19.82 -1.07
N ARG A 18 4.94 -20.54 -1.62
CA ARG A 18 4.24 -20.11 -2.83
C ARG A 18 3.52 -18.78 -2.61
N TYR A 19 2.89 -18.59 -1.46
CA TYR A 19 2.27 -17.32 -1.09
C TYR A 19 3.30 -16.21 -0.94
N ALA A 20 4.40 -16.44 -0.22
CA ALA A 20 5.48 -15.49 -0.04
C ALA A 20 6.08 -15.04 -1.38
N ASN A 21 6.30 -15.97 -2.31
CA ASN A 21 6.77 -15.64 -3.67
C ASN A 21 5.78 -14.75 -4.44
N ARG A 22 4.47 -14.99 -4.29
CA ARG A 22 3.46 -14.09 -4.88
C ARG A 22 3.53 -12.69 -4.28
N CYS A 23 3.73 -12.58 -2.96
CA CYS A 23 3.94 -11.29 -2.30
C CYS A 23 5.18 -10.60 -2.89
N GLY A 24 6.32 -11.28 -2.96
CA GLY A 24 7.55 -10.73 -3.54
C GLY A 24 7.39 -10.26 -4.99
N ASN A 25 6.64 -10.98 -5.82
CA ASN A 25 6.35 -10.53 -7.19
C ASN A 25 5.49 -9.26 -7.20
N GLN A 26 4.56 -9.11 -6.26
CA GLN A 26 3.74 -7.90 -6.15
C GLN A 26 4.53 -6.71 -5.62
N GLU A 27 5.55 -6.91 -4.78
CA GLU A 27 6.41 -5.84 -4.29
C GLU A 27 6.99 -5.02 -5.46
N GLY A 28 7.58 -5.70 -6.45
CA GLY A 28 8.14 -5.04 -7.63
C GLY A 28 7.10 -4.36 -8.54
N MET A 29 5.83 -4.79 -8.50
CA MET A 29 4.75 -4.09 -9.22
C MET A 29 4.31 -2.84 -8.45
N ILE A 30 4.22 -2.94 -7.13
CA ILE A 30 3.86 -1.84 -6.24
C ILE A 30 4.88 -0.71 -6.35
N GLU A 31 6.17 -1.01 -6.30
CA GLU A 31 7.23 0.00 -6.39
C GLU A 31 7.15 0.83 -7.67
N ARG A 32 6.65 0.23 -8.77
CA ARG A 32 6.48 0.88 -10.08
C ARG A 32 5.08 1.45 -10.30
N ALA A 33 4.16 1.29 -9.36
CA ALA A 33 2.80 1.80 -9.52
C ALA A 33 2.80 3.32 -9.48
N ASP A 34 2.13 3.95 -10.44
CA ASP A 34 2.07 5.42 -10.58
C ASP A 34 0.83 6.05 -9.96
N THR A 35 -0.12 5.23 -9.50
CA THR A 35 -1.38 5.72 -8.91
C THR A 35 -1.70 5.04 -7.59
N LEU A 36 -2.34 5.78 -6.68
CA LEU A 36 -2.76 5.25 -5.38
C LEU A 36 -3.78 4.12 -5.51
N ARG A 37 -4.64 4.19 -6.54
CA ARG A 37 -5.60 3.13 -6.86
C ARG A 37 -4.89 1.82 -7.20
N GLU A 38 -3.84 1.89 -8.01
CA GLU A 38 -3.07 0.71 -8.39
C GLU A 38 -2.30 0.13 -7.20
N VAL A 39 -1.68 0.98 -6.37
CA VAL A 39 -1.06 0.53 -5.11
C VAL A 39 -2.06 -0.22 -4.23
N CYS A 40 -3.26 0.33 -4.03
CA CYS A 40 -4.31 -0.33 -3.24
C CYS A 40 -4.73 -1.68 -3.85
N ARG A 41 -4.90 -1.73 -5.17
CA ARG A 41 -5.26 -2.96 -5.90
C ARG A 41 -4.22 -4.06 -5.71
N LEU A 42 -2.94 -3.74 -5.89
CA LEU A 42 -1.84 -4.71 -5.79
C LEU A 42 -1.60 -5.19 -4.36
N THR A 43 -1.89 -4.35 -3.37
CA THR A 43 -1.77 -4.69 -1.94
C THR A 43 -2.90 -5.59 -1.44
N ASN A 44 -4.04 -5.62 -2.15
CA ASN A 44 -5.20 -6.40 -1.76
C ASN A 44 -5.03 -7.90 -2.09
N MET A 45 -4.02 -8.53 -1.48
CA MET A 45 -3.76 -9.95 -1.58
C MET A 45 -4.34 -10.70 -0.37
N PRO A 46 -5.39 -11.52 -0.57
CA PRO A 46 -5.97 -12.30 0.51
C PRO A 46 -5.00 -13.40 0.95
N ILE A 47 -4.86 -13.58 2.27
CA ILE A 47 -4.14 -14.71 2.83
C ILE A 47 -5.09 -15.92 2.90
N PRO A 48 -4.71 -17.10 2.38
CA PRO A 48 -5.50 -18.33 2.56
C PRO A 48 -5.71 -18.65 4.04
N ALA A 49 -6.89 -19.16 4.40
CA ALA A 49 -7.23 -19.52 5.78
C ALA A 49 -6.23 -20.50 6.41
N THR A 50 -5.72 -21.44 5.60
CA THR A 50 -4.71 -22.44 6.00
C THR A 50 -3.36 -21.82 6.40
N LEU A 51 -3.08 -20.60 5.96
CA LEU A 51 -1.81 -19.90 6.18
C LEU A 51 -1.89 -18.80 7.24
N MET A 52 -3.06 -18.58 7.85
CA MET A 52 -3.25 -17.48 8.82
C MET A 52 -2.39 -17.59 10.08
N GLU A 53 -1.93 -18.79 10.42
CA GLU A 53 -1.03 -19.03 11.57
C GLU A 53 0.42 -19.31 11.13
N VAL A 54 0.72 -19.23 9.83
CA VAL A 54 2.05 -19.56 9.30
C VAL A 54 2.90 -18.29 9.20
N SER A 55 3.92 -18.17 10.05
CA SER A 55 4.77 -16.96 10.16
C SER A 55 5.30 -16.48 8.81
N GLU A 56 5.85 -17.38 8.00
CA GLU A 56 6.43 -17.03 6.69
C GLU A 56 5.43 -16.31 5.78
N ALA A 57 4.17 -16.78 5.74
CA ALA A 57 3.12 -16.16 4.94
C ALA A 57 2.69 -14.80 5.51
N LEU A 58 2.58 -14.71 6.84
CA LEU A 58 2.23 -13.46 7.53
C LEU A 58 3.31 -12.39 7.35
N ASP A 59 4.58 -12.76 7.47
CA ASP A 59 5.72 -11.84 7.35
C ASP A 59 5.85 -11.32 5.92
N ALA A 60 5.68 -12.20 4.92
CA ALA A 60 5.62 -11.78 3.52
C ALA A 60 4.46 -10.79 3.25
N ARG A 61 3.28 -11.03 3.84
CA ARG A 61 2.14 -10.11 3.72
C ARG A 61 2.41 -8.77 4.40
N ARG A 62 2.99 -8.77 5.60
CA ARG A 62 3.35 -7.55 6.33
C ARG A 62 4.35 -6.72 5.53
N ARG A 63 5.39 -7.36 4.98
CA ARG A 63 6.38 -6.70 4.11
C ARG A 63 5.72 -6.05 2.89
N LEU A 64 4.83 -6.76 2.20
CA LEU A 64 4.07 -6.21 1.07
C LEU A 64 3.30 -4.94 1.46
N ILE A 65 2.60 -4.97 2.59
CA ILE A 65 1.82 -3.82 3.11
C ILE A 65 2.74 -2.64 3.42
N LEU A 66 3.91 -2.88 4.03
CA LEU A 66 4.88 -1.83 4.33
C LEU A 66 5.42 -1.15 3.07
N ILE A 67 5.75 -1.93 2.04
CA ILE A 67 6.22 -1.42 0.75
C ILE A 67 5.12 -0.62 0.05
N ALA A 68 3.89 -1.11 0.08
CA ALA A 68 2.72 -0.38 -0.42
C ALA A 68 2.53 0.95 0.28
N GLU A 69 2.61 0.96 1.61
CA GLU A 69 2.48 2.18 2.39
C GLU A 69 3.58 3.18 2.04
N GLN A 70 4.82 2.72 1.91
CA GLN A 70 5.94 3.58 1.53
C GLN A 70 5.72 4.19 0.14
N ARG A 71 5.32 3.38 -0.86
CA ARG A 71 5.05 3.89 -2.20
C ARG A 71 3.88 4.87 -2.22
N ALA A 72 2.79 4.56 -1.52
CA ALA A 72 1.64 5.46 -1.41
C ALA A 72 2.05 6.82 -0.82
N LYS A 73 2.87 6.81 0.24
CA LYS A 73 3.42 8.05 0.83
C LYS A 73 4.26 8.83 -0.17
N THR A 74 5.13 8.18 -0.94
CA THR A 74 5.90 8.84 -2.00
C THR A 74 5.00 9.52 -3.02
N LEU A 75 4.00 8.81 -3.54
CA LEU A 75 3.05 9.39 -4.52
C LEU A 75 2.30 10.59 -3.95
N ILE A 76 1.86 10.53 -2.70
CA ILE A 76 1.18 11.65 -2.03
C ILE A 76 2.13 12.84 -1.85
N THR A 77 3.38 12.60 -1.44
CA THR A 77 4.38 13.66 -1.30
C THR A 77 4.69 14.31 -2.66
N ASP A 78 4.81 13.53 -3.72
CA ASP A 78 5.03 14.02 -5.08
C ASP A 78 3.86 14.88 -5.56
N GLN A 79 2.62 14.45 -5.29
CA GLN A 79 1.40 15.22 -5.56
C GLN A 79 1.41 16.57 -4.84
N ILE A 80 1.71 16.58 -3.53
CA ILE A 80 1.79 17.81 -2.73
C ILE A 80 2.90 18.73 -3.24
N ALA A 81 4.07 18.18 -3.57
CA ALA A 81 5.19 18.95 -4.12
C ALA A 81 4.85 19.56 -5.49
N ALA A 82 4.12 18.82 -6.34
CA ALA A 82 3.63 19.33 -7.62
C ALA A 82 2.61 20.46 -7.44
N TRP A 83 1.71 20.33 -6.46
CA TRP A 83 0.78 21.40 -6.10
C TRP A 83 1.50 22.65 -5.61
N SER A 84 2.49 22.51 -4.72
CA SER A 84 3.23 23.65 -4.16
C SER A 84 3.97 24.45 -5.24
N LYS A 85 4.54 23.75 -6.23
CA LYS A 85 5.25 24.38 -7.35
C LYS A 85 4.33 24.92 -8.45
N ALA A 86 3.05 24.60 -8.43
CA ALA A 86 2.12 24.99 -9.48
C ALA A 86 1.66 26.45 -9.30
N ASP A 87 1.35 27.11 -10.42
CA ASP A 87 0.76 28.44 -10.43
C ASP A 87 -0.63 28.45 -9.77
N GLU A 88 -1.03 29.61 -9.23
CA GLU A 88 -2.28 29.80 -8.49
C GLU A 88 -3.53 29.30 -9.23
N GLN A 89 -3.59 29.51 -10.55
CA GLN A 89 -4.70 29.05 -11.38
C GLN A 89 -4.81 27.52 -11.50
N ARG A 90 -3.68 26.80 -11.33
CA ARG A 90 -3.61 25.33 -11.44
C ARG A 90 -3.77 24.63 -10.09
N ARG A 91 -3.41 25.30 -8.99
CA ARG A 91 -3.49 24.78 -7.62
C ARG A 91 -4.87 24.26 -7.26
N GLY A 92 -5.93 25.02 -7.58
CA GLY A 92 -7.31 24.59 -7.28
C GLY A 92 -7.69 23.27 -7.97
N LYS A 93 -7.32 23.10 -9.24
CA LYS A 93 -7.58 21.85 -9.99
C LYS A 93 -6.77 20.68 -9.43
N LEU A 94 -5.48 20.90 -9.17
CA LEU A 94 -4.61 19.87 -8.59
C LEU A 94 -5.10 19.43 -7.21
N GLN A 95 -5.52 20.37 -6.37
CA GLN A 95 -6.07 20.07 -5.05
C GLN A 95 -7.29 19.13 -5.14
N VAL A 96 -8.23 19.42 -6.05
CA VAL A 96 -9.42 18.57 -6.25
C VAL A 96 -9.00 17.17 -6.69
N THR A 97 -8.10 17.07 -7.67
CA THR A 97 -7.59 15.77 -8.16
C THR A 97 -6.87 14.98 -7.06
N MET A 98 -6.03 15.63 -6.26
CA MET A 98 -5.33 15.00 -5.15
C MET A 98 -6.30 14.46 -4.10
N ILE A 99 -7.30 15.25 -3.72
CA ILE A 99 -8.31 14.83 -2.75
C ILE A 99 -9.08 13.62 -3.28
N ASP A 100 -9.48 13.64 -4.55
CA ASP A 100 -10.15 12.52 -5.22
C ASP A 100 -9.26 11.27 -5.23
N ASP A 101 -7.99 11.41 -5.60
CA ASP A 101 -7.00 10.32 -5.56
C ASP A 101 -6.87 9.72 -4.15
N TRP A 102 -6.85 10.54 -3.11
CA TRP A 102 -6.77 10.06 -1.73
C TRP A 102 -8.04 9.33 -1.29
N THR A 103 -9.22 9.64 -1.85
CA THR A 103 -10.43 8.85 -1.55
C THR A 103 -10.30 7.39 -1.98
N ASN A 104 -9.47 7.11 -3.00
CA ASN A 104 -9.19 5.75 -3.48
C ASN A 104 -8.33 4.92 -2.51
N LEU A 105 -7.71 5.54 -1.50
CA LEU A 105 -6.96 4.83 -0.46
C LEU A 105 -7.92 3.97 0.37
N THR A 106 -7.85 2.65 0.26
CA THR A 106 -8.81 1.72 0.88
C THR A 106 -8.10 0.57 1.60
N GLY A 107 -8.86 -0.19 2.40
CA GLY A 107 -8.34 -1.34 3.13
C GLY A 107 -7.17 -0.96 4.05
N HIS A 108 -6.04 -1.66 3.89
CA HIS A 108 -4.81 -1.43 4.66
C HIS A 108 -4.20 -0.03 4.49
N MET A 109 -4.62 0.72 3.47
CA MET A 109 -4.11 2.06 3.18
C MET A 109 -5.05 3.18 3.63
N GLY A 110 -6.20 2.84 4.24
CA GLY A 110 -7.23 3.82 4.61
C GLY A 110 -6.74 4.91 5.58
N HIS A 111 -5.82 4.58 6.48
CA HIS A 111 -5.23 5.55 7.43
C HIS A 111 -4.42 6.64 6.74
N LEU A 112 -3.91 6.38 5.53
CA LEU A 112 -3.11 7.33 4.78
C LEU A 112 -3.92 8.54 4.28
N ARG A 113 -5.26 8.46 4.22
CA ARG A 113 -6.09 9.62 3.87
C ARG A 113 -5.89 10.77 4.86
N THR A 114 -6.02 10.44 6.15
CA THR A 114 -5.85 11.41 7.24
C THR A 114 -4.42 11.93 7.29
N TRP A 115 -3.44 11.05 7.03
CA TRP A 115 -2.04 11.47 6.93
C TRP A 115 -1.81 12.44 5.77
N ALA A 116 -2.31 12.14 4.57
CA ALA A 116 -2.19 12.98 3.38
C ALA A 116 -2.80 14.36 3.60
N GLN A 117 -4.01 14.42 4.16
CA GLN A 117 -4.68 15.68 4.51
C GLN A 117 -3.84 16.52 5.48
N ARG A 118 -3.23 15.91 6.51
CA ARG A 118 -2.35 16.63 7.44
C ARG A 118 -1.10 17.16 6.74
N GLN A 119 -0.46 16.37 5.90
CA GLN A 119 0.72 16.82 5.14
C GLN A 119 0.38 17.99 4.22
N PHE A 120 -0.78 17.94 3.58
CA PHE A 120 -1.26 19.01 2.72
C PHE A 120 -1.54 20.31 3.49
N MET A 121 -2.20 20.23 4.65
CA MET A 121 -2.42 21.40 5.50
C MET A 121 -1.09 22.05 5.94
N LEU A 122 -0.08 21.24 6.28
CA LEU A 122 1.25 21.75 6.62
C LEU A 122 1.90 22.45 5.43
N ALA A 123 1.80 21.88 4.22
CA ALA A 123 2.30 22.51 3.00
C ALA A 123 1.60 23.85 2.73
N GLN A 124 0.29 23.94 2.94
CA GLN A 124 -0.46 25.19 2.80
C GLN A 124 0.00 26.27 3.80
N GLN A 125 0.33 25.90 5.03
CA GLN A 125 0.82 26.84 6.05
C GLN A 125 2.21 27.38 5.73
N LEU A 126 3.07 26.59 5.09
CA LEU A 126 4.42 27.01 4.72
C LEU A 126 4.46 27.99 3.54
N GLU A 127 3.37 28.11 2.78
CA GLU A 127 3.24 29.06 1.68
C GLU A 127 2.59 30.39 2.06
N GLN A 128 2.09 30.50 3.30
CA GLN A 128 1.57 31.75 3.88
C GLN A 128 2.68 32.57 4.52
#